data_AF-A0A4Q5LLE8-F1
#
_entry.id   AF-A0A4Q5LLE8-F1
#
_cell.length_a   1.000
_cell.length_b   1.000
_cell.length_c   1.000
_cell.angle_alpha   90.00
_cell.angle_beta   90.00
_cell.angle_gamma   90.00
#
_symmetry.space_group_name_H-M   'P 1'
#
loop_
_entity.id
_entity.type
_entity.pdbx_description
1 polymer ?
#
loop_
_entity_poly.entity_id
_entity_poly.type
_entity_poly.pdbx_seq_one_letter_code
_entity_poly.pdbx_strand_id
1 'polypeptide(L)'
;MKTLKIYIILFIATVTAAKAQFTKAELQVSGLTCSLCARTTEKSLKALPFVSEIKPDLIRNVYFITFKNGVPVDFEQISKKVKSSGFSVNYLKTTFNFDNTKVADNTFTYGDNNYKLLNADKPLTGPVVLTIVDQGFAPKSVTKKHLGKNPEETPTAAGRTYHLAI
;
A
#
# COMPACT_ATOMS: atom_id res chain seq x y z
N MET A 1 31.33 5.52 52.45
CA MET A 1 30.91 4.61 51.38
C MET A 1 29.55 5.07 50.85
N LYS A 2 29.53 5.45 49.56
CA LYS A 2 28.43 5.37 48.59
C LYS A 2 27.09 6.01 49.00
N THR A 3 27.04 7.33 48.84
CA THR A 3 25.79 8.06 48.60
C THR A 3 25.10 7.46 47.37
N LEU A 4 23.95 6.88 47.66
CA LEU A 4 23.08 6.15 46.76
C LEU A 4 22.61 7.11 45.65
N LYS A 5 23.26 7.00 44.49
CA LYS A 5 22.88 7.70 43.27
C LYS A 5 21.41 7.39 43.01
N ILE A 6 20.60 8.45 43.06
CA ILE A 6 19.26 8.54 42.51
C ILE A 6 19.37 8.17 41.02
N TYR A 7 19.30 6.87 40.74
CA TYR A 7 18.92 6.38 39.44
C TYR A 7 17.42 6.65 39.36
N ILE A 8 17.08 7.86 38.93
CA ILE A 8 15.84 8.11 38.19
C ILE A 8 15.86 7.04 37.10
N ILE A 9 15.11 5.97 37.39
CA ILE A 9 14.67 4.98 36.44
C ILE A 9 13.86 5.80 35.44
N LEU A 10 14.58 6.27 34.43
CA LEU A 10 14.05 6.79 33.19
C LEU A 10 13.43 5.58 32.48
N PHE A 11 12.32 5.09 33.04
CA PHE A 11 11.38 4.20 32.36
C PHE A 11 10.72 5.08 31.31
N ILE A 12 11.46 5.38 30.24
CA ILE A 12 10.86 5.73 28.96
C ILE A 12 10.09 4.47 28.59
N ALA A 13 8.84 4.43 29.01
CA ALA A 13 7.82 3.65 28.36
C ALA A 13 7.89 4.10 26.91
N THR A 14 8.62 3.35 26.08
CA THR A 14 8.54 3.46 24.65
C THR A 14 7.15 2.95 24.31
N VAL A 15 6.18 3.87 24.39
CA VAL A 15 4.85 3.66 23.85
C VAL A 15 5.11 3.44 22.36
N THR A 16 5.13 2.18 21.95
CA THR A 16 5.15 1.80 20.55
C THR A 16 3.77 2.15 20.01
N ALA A 17 3.57 3.44 19.74
CA ALA A 17 2.39 3.90 19.04
C ALA A 17 2.33 3.10 17.74
N ALA A 18 1.27 2.31 17.57
CA ALA A 18 1.00 1.60 16.34
C ALA A 18 1.00 2.65 15.22
N LYS A 19 2.06 2.67 14.42
CA LYS A 19 2.18 3.63 13.33
C LYS A 19 1.18 3.25 12.25
N ALA A 20 0.42 4.23 11.80
CA ALA A 20 -0.39 4.12 10.60
C ALA A 20 0.49 3.71 9.41
N GLN A 21 0.20 2.55 8.82
CA GLN A 21 0.97 2.02 7.71
C GLN A 21 0.18 0.98 6.92
N PHE A 22 0.61 0.76 5.67
CA PHE A 22 0.18 -0.38 4.89
C PHE A 22 0.81 -1.67 5.42
N THR A 23 -0.01 -2.68 5.64
CA THR A 23 0.42 -3.96 6.23
C THR A 23 0.45 -5.08 5.21
N LYS A 24 -0.54 -5.10 4.31
CA LYS A 24 -0.72 -6.16 3.30
C LYS A 24 -1.22 -5.56 2.00
N ALA A 25 -0.98 -6.26 0.90
CA ALA A 25 -1.64 -6.01 -0.36
C ALA A 25 -2.03 -7.31 -1.06
N GLU A 26 -3.09 -7.23 -1.84
CA GLU A 26 -3.55 -8.27 -2.75
C GLU A 26 -3.46 -7.69 -4.17
N LEU A 27 -2.54 -8.23 -4.95
CA LEU A 27 -2.25 -7.79 -6.30
C LEU A 27 -2.73 -8.87 -7.27
N GLN A 28 -3.78 -8.59 -8.04
CA GLN A 28 -4.16 -9.47 -9.15
C GLN A 28 -3.53 -9.00 -10.45
N VAL A 29 -2.93 -9.94 -11.16
CA VAL A 29 -2.22 -9.68 -12.41
C VAL A 29 -2.88 -10.47 -13.54
N SER A 30 -3.10 -9.82 -14.67
CA SER A 30 -3.59 -10.46 -15.89
C SER A 30 -2.42 -10.97 -16.74
N GLY A 31 -2.57 -12.17 -17.30
CA GLY A 31 -1.61 -12.76 -18.22
C GLY A 31 -0.59 -13.73 -17.60
N LEU A 32 -0.72 -14.08 -16.32
CA LEU A 32 0.12 -15.08 -15.66
C LEU A 32 -0.29 -16.52 -16.00
N THR A 33 -0.20 -16.91 -17.27
CA THR A 33 -0.53 -18.28 -17.72
C THR A 33 0.65 -19.24 -17.66
N CYS A 34 1.85 -18.74 -17.38
CA CYS A 34 3.09 -19.53 -17.33
C CYS A 34 3.67 -19.55 -15.91
N SER A 35 3.90 -20.75 -15.37
CA SER A 35 4.47 -20.98 -14.03
C SER A 35 5.86 -20.35 -13.85
N LEU A 36 6.67 -20.30 -14.92
CA LEU A 36 7.98 -19.63 -14.91
C LEU A 36 7.85 -18.10 -14.86
N CYS A 37 6.90 -17.54 -15.60
CA CYS A 37 6.61 -16.10 -15.57
C CYS A 37 6.15 -15.64 -14.19
N ALA A 38 5.31 -16.44 -13.54
CA ALA A 38 4.80 -16.14 -12.21
C ALA A 38 5.92 -16.11 -11.16
N ARG A 39 6.85 -17.07 -11.20
CA ARG A 39 8.02 -17.11 -10.29
C ARG A 39 8.97 -15.93 -10.50
N THR A 40 9.23 -15.56 -11.76
CA THR A 40 10.10 -14.42 -12.07
C THR A 40 9.51 -13.10 -11.58
N THR A 41 8.20 -12.92 -11.74
CA THR A 41 7.46 -11.75 -11.26
C THR A 41 7.43 -11.73 -9.72
N GLU A 42 7.20 -12.88 -9.08
CA GLU A 42 7.25 -13.02 -7.62
C GLU A 42 8.62 -12.61 -7.06
N LYS A 43 9.72 -13.16 -7.60
CA LYS A 43 11.09 -12.83 -7.19
C LYS A 43 11.38 -11.33 -7.36
N SER A 44 10.88 -10.78 -8.46
CA SER A 44 10.98 -9.38 -8.81
C SER A 44 10.27 -8.45 -7.82
N LEU A 45 9.07 -8.83 -7.36
CA LEU A 45 8.31 -8.10 -6.34
C LEU A 45 8.93 -8.28 -4.94
N LYS A 46 9.43 -9.48 -4.62
CA LYS A 46 10.11 -9.78 -3.35
C LYS A 46 11.40 -8.99 -3.16
N ALA A 47 12.05 -8.59 -4.25
CA ALA A 47 13.27 -7.78 -4.21
C ALA A 47 13.04 -6.31 -3.79
N LEU A 48 11.77 -5.86 -3.72
CA LEU A 48 11.44 -4.50 -3.30
C LEU A 48 11.75 -4.29 -1.80
N PRO A 49 12.34 -3.15 -1.40
CA PRO A 49 12.88 -2.95 -0.06
C PRO A 49 11.80 -3.00 1.04
N PHE A 50 10.57 -2.59 0.70
CA PHE A 50 9.40 -2.56 1.61
C PHE A 50 8.60 -3.88 1.64
N VAL A 51 8.94 -4.88 0.82
CA VAL A 51 8.26 -6.19 0.81
C VAL A 51 8.93 -7.13 1.81
N SER A 52 8.15 -7.70 2.73
CA SER A 52 8.61 -8.71 3.69
C SER A 52 8.40 -10.13 3.16
N GLU A 53 7.19 -10.41 2.69
CA GLU A 53 6.78 -11.73 2.20
C GLU A 53 5.87 -11.57 0.99
N ILE A 54 5.93 -12.54 0.10
CA ILE A 54 4.98 -12.67 -1.01
C ILE A 54 4.52 -14.13 -1.08
N LYS A 55 3.21 -14.33 -1.23
CA LYS A 55 2.59 -15.63 -1.43
C LYS A 55 1.80 -15.61 -2.75
N PRO A 56 2.26 -16.35 -3.78
CA PRO A 56 1.53 -16.45 -5.03
C PRO A 56 0.35 -17.42 -4.92
N ASP A 57 -0.77 -17.05 -5.53
CA ASP A 57 -1.92 -17.90 -5.83
C ASP A 57 -2.07 -17.95 -7.35
N LEU A 58 -1.50 -19.01 -7.95
CA LEU A 58 -1.48 -19.21 -9.40
C LEU A 58 -2.86 -19.58 -9.97
N ILE A 59 -3.80 -20.03 -9.13
CA ILE A 59 -5.15 -20.38 -9.56
C ILE A 59 -5.93 -19.09 -9.83
N ARG A 60 -5.80 -18.09 -8.93
CA ARG A 60 -6.48 -16.80 -9.05
C ARG A 60 -5.65 -15.71 -9.73
N ASN A 61 -4.38 -15.99 -10.05
CA ASN A 61 -3.38 -15.02 -10.51
C ASN A 61 -3.20 -13.84 -9.56
N VAL A 62 -3.17 -14.15 -8.25
CA VAL A 62 -3.09 -13.18 -7.17
C VAL A 62 -1.78 -13.33 -6.42
N TYR A 63 -1.13 -12.21 -6.09
CA TYR A 63 -0.03 -12.18 -5.13
C TYR A 63 -0.50 -11.52 -3.84
N PHE A 64 -0.37 -12.26 -2.74
CA PHE A 64 -0.53 -11.71 -1.40
C PHE A 64 0.82 -11.21 -0.93
N ILE A 65 0.93 -9.90 -0.74
CA ILE A 65 2.16 -9.20 -0.36
C ILE A 65 2.01 -8.76 1.09
N THR A 66 2.99 -9.08 1.93
CA THR A 66 3.11 -8.57 3.29
C THR A 66 4.22 -7.52 3.30
N PHE A 67 3.92 -6.32 3.80
CA PHE A 67 4.88 -5.22 3.86
C PHE A 67 5.70 -5.26 5.16
N LYS A 68 6.89 -4.66 5.12
CA LYS A 68 7.73 -4.48 6.30
C LYS A 68 7.21 -3.32 7.15
N ASN A 69 7.23 -3.51 8.47
CA ASN A 69 6.87 -2.45 9.41
C ASN A 69 7.90 -1.33 9.38
N GLY A 70 7.44 -0.08 9.34
CA GLY A 70 8.29 1.11 9.43
C GLY A 70 9.01 1.50 8.13
N VAL A 71 8.74 0.82 7.01
CA VAL A 71 9.26 1.18 5.68
C VAL A 71 8.11 1.71 4.82
N PRO A 72 8.21 2.92 4.26
CA PRO A 72 7.20 3.45 3.33
C PRO A 72 7.02 2.52 2.12
N VAL A 73 5.77 2.19 1.82
CA VAL A 73 5.40 1.42 0.62
C VAL A 73 5.28 2.35 -0.58
N ASP A 74 5.91 1.97 -1.69
CA ASP A 74 5.82 2.66 -2.97
C ASP A 74 5.09 1.77 -3.99
N PHE A 75 3.82 2.10 -4.24
CA PHE A 75 2.99 1.33 -5.17
C PHE A 75 3.45 1.48 -6.63
N GLU A 76 4.05 2.61 -7.03
CA GLU A 76 4.57 2.78 -8.40
C GLU A 76 5.63 1.73 -8.72
N GLN A 77 6.52 1.42 -7.76
CA GLN A 77 7.51 0.38 -7.95
C GLN A 77 6.88 -1.00 -8.18
N ILE A 78 5.76 -1.30 -7.51
CA ILE A 78 5.00 -2.53 -7.74
C ILE A 78 4.43 -2.54 -9.17
N SER A 79 3.70 -1.49 -9.56
CA SER A 79 3.08 -1.40 -10.91
C SER A 79 4.14 -1.45 -12.01
N LYS A 80 5.23 -0.71 -11.84
CA LYS A 80 6.36 -0.69 -12.78
C LYS A 80 6.96 -2.07 -12.93
N LYS A 81 7.19 -2.80 -11.84
CA LYS A 81 7.78 -4.15 -11.91
C LYS A 81 6.88 -5.13 -12.66
N VAL A 82 5.57 -5.10 -12.40
CA VAL A 82 4.58 -5.92 -13.11
C VAL A 82 4.54 -5.58 -14.61
N LYS A 83 4.48 -4.30 -14.95
CA LYS A 83 4.46 -3.82 -16.35
C LYS A 83 5.75 -4.16 -17.09
N SER A 84 6.91 -3.98 -16.45
CA SER A 84 8.21 -4.36 -17.03
C SER A 84 8.35 -5.86 -17.25
N SER A 85 7.58 -6.69 -16.55
CA SER A 85 7.48 -8.13 -16.80
C SER A 85 6.48 -8.49 -17.91
N GLY A 86 5.85 -7.50 -18.56
CA GLY A 86 4.91 -7.71 -19.66
C GLY A 86 3.47 -7.99 -19.22
N PHE A 87 3.15 -7.79 -17.93
CA PHE A 87 1.83 -8.06 -17.39
C PHE A 87 1.07 -6.77 -17.04
N SER A 88 -0.24 -6.90 -16.84
CA SER A 88 -1.12 -5.81 -16.45
C SER A 88 -1.74 -6.06 -15.09
N VAL A 89 -1.96 -5.00 -14.31
CA VAL A 89 -2.63 -5.09 -13.01
C VAL A 89 -4.15 -5.08 -13.22
N ASN A 90 -4.85 -6.10 -12.70
CA ASN A 90 -6.32 -6.15 -12.72
C ASN A 90 -6.93 -5.46 -11.49
N TYR A 91 -6.30 -5.61 -10.33
CA TYR A 91 -6.57 -4.77 -9.17
C TYR A 91 -5.37 -4.80 -8.22
N LEU A 92 -5.27 -3.75 -7.41
CA LEU A 92 -4.39 -3.71 -6.25
C LEU A 92 -5.22 -3.29 -5.04
N LYS A 93 -5.45 -4.24 -4.13
CA LYS A 93 -6.05 -3.97 -2.82
C LYS A 93 -4.95 -3.88 -1.80
N THR A 94 -5.07 -2.99 -0.83
CA THR A 94 -4.08 -2.79 0.22
C THR A 94 -4.77 -2.60 1.55
N THR A 95 -4.20 -3.13 2.62
CA THR A 95 -4.72 -2.97 3.97
C THR A 95 -3.93 -1.89 4.69
N PHE A 96 -4.59 -0.78 5.00
CA PHE A 96 -4.00 0.32 5.77
C PHE A 96 -4.57 0.31 7.19
N ASN A 97 -3.70 0.45 8.19
CA ASN A 97 -4.17 0.69 9.55
C ASN A 97 -4.39 2.19 9.78
N PHE A 98 -5.65 2.58 9.98
CA PHE A 98 -6.06 3.96 10.25
C PHE A 98 -5.90 4.38 11.71
N ASP A 99 -5.44 3.50 12.61
CA ASP A 99 -5.18 3.85 14.00
C ASP A 99 -4.25 5.07 14.09
N ASN A 100 -4.73 6.12 14.77
CA ASN A 100 -4.04 7.40 14.90
C ASN A 100 -3.79 8.16 13.57
N THR A 101 -4.52 7.83 12.50
CA THR A 101 -4.48 8.57 11.22
C THR A 101 -5.60 9.60 11.19
N LYS A 102 -5.23 10.88 10.98
CA LYS A 102 -6.23 11.91 10.69
C LYS A 102 -6.60 11.84 9.22
N VAL A 103 -7.87 11.54 8.94
CA VAL A 103 -8.45 11.67 7.61
C VAL A 103 -9.20 13.00 7.58
N ALA A 104 -8.81 13.90 6.68
CA ALA A 104 -9.47 15.19 6.47
C ALA A 104 -9.88 15.30 5.01
N ASP A 105 -11.12 15.72 4.73
CA ASP A 105 -11.68 15.82 3.38
C ASP A 105 -11.50 14.52 2.56
N ASN A 106 -11.78 13.39 3.21
CA ASN A 106 -11.57 12.03 2.67
C ASN A 106 -10.15 11.78 2.16
N THR A 107 -9.17 12.55 2.62
CA THR A 107 -7.77 12.42 2.21
C THR A 107 -6.90 12.19 3.43
N PHE A 108 -5.91 11.32 3.29
CA PHE A 108 -4.87 11.13 4.29
C PHE A 108 -3.51 11.07 3.61
N THR A 109 -2.46 11.36 4.36
CA THR A 109 -1.08 11.33 3.88
C THR A 109 -0.35 10.13 4.46
N TYR A 110 0.50 9.52 3.64
CA TYR A 110 1.40 8.46 4.08
C TYR A 110 2.69 8.49 3.26
N GLY A 111 3.82 8.59 3.95
CA GLY A 111 5.09 8.95 3.31
C GLY A 111 4.97 10.32 2.65
N ASP A 112 5.45 10.41 1.41
CA ASP A 112 5.37 11.63 0.62
C ASP A 112 4.12 11.70 -0.27
N ASN A 113 3.17 10.76 -0.15
CA ASN A 113 2.02 10.66 -1.06
C ASN A 113 0.69 10.98 -0.36
N ASN A 114 -0.28 11.42 -1.17
CA ASN A 114 -1.65 11.68 -0.76
C ASN A 114 -2.55 10.51 -1.16
N TYR A 115 -3.55 10.19 -0.34
CA TYR A 115 -4.48 9.10 -0.58
C TYR A 115 -5.90 9.60 -0.38
N LYS A 116 -6.64 9.74 -1.48
CA LYS A 116 -8.02 10.19 -1.52
C LYS A 116 -8.96 8.99 -1.52
N LEU A 117 -9.75 8.87 -0.47
CA LEU A 117 -10.76 7.86 -0.30
C LEU A 117 -12.02 8.24 -1.09
N LEU A 118 -12.48 7.32 -1.93
CA LEU A 118 -13.72 7.41 -2.67
C LEU A 118 -14.80 6.71 -1.84
N ASN A 119 -15.93 7.40 -1.60
CA ASN A 119 -17.08 6.88 -0.85
C ASN A 119 -16.79 6.56 0.64
N ALA A 120 -15.94 7.35 1.29
CA ALA A 120 -15.75 7.25 2.74
C ALA A 120 -16.88 7.96 3.50
N ASP A 121 -17.95 7.23 3.78
CA ASP A 121 -19.12 7.77 4.51
C ASP A 121 -19.01 7.57 6.04
N LYS A 122 -17.99 6.85 6.51
CA LYS A 122 -17.81 6.47 7.91
C LYS A 122 -16.39 6.75 8.40
N PRO A 123 -16.22 7.07 9.70
CA PRO A 123 -14.89 7.18 10.29
C PRO A 123 -14.16 5.83 10.17
N LEU A 124 -12.93 5.87 9.64
CA LEU A 124 -12.09 4.70 9.48
C LEU A 124 -11.23 4.52 10.73
N THR A 125 -11.21 3.31 11.30
CA THR A 125 -10.40 2.95 12.46
C THR A 125 -9.94 1.51 12.30
N GLY A 126 -8.71 1.20 12.70
CA GLY A 126 -8.13 -0.12 12.53
C GLY A 126 -7.76 -0.46 11.08
N PRO A 127 -7.57 -1.76 10.78
CA PRO A 127 -7.18 -2.24 9.45
C PRO A 127 -8.36 -2.18 8.47
N VAL A 128 -8.23 -1.36 7.43
CA VAL A 128 -9.22 -1.21 6.36
C VAL A 128 -8.61 -1.60 5.03
N VAL A 129 -9.34 -2.37 4.23
CA VAL A 129 -8.96 -2.76 2.87
C VAL A 129 -9.38 -1.65 1.90
N LEU A 130 -8.43 -1.20 1.08
CA LEU A 130 -8.58 -0.10 0.14
C LEU A 130 -8.17 -0.59 -1.25
N THR A 131 -8.92 -0.25 -2.29
CA THR A 131 -8.58 -0.63 -3.67
C THR A 131 -8.06 0.58 -4.45
N ILE A 132 -6.84 0.49 -5.00
CA ILE A 132 -6.28 1.57 -5.84
C ILE A 132 -6.96 1.51 -7.21
N VAL A 133 -7.64 2.59 -7.61
CA VAL A 133 -8.41 2.64 -8.88
C VAL A 133 -7.72 3.44 -9.99
N ASP A 134 -6.55 4.01 -9.70
CA ASP A 134 -5.75 4.76 -10.66
C ASP A 134 -5.26 3.92 -11.84
N GLN A 135 -4.96 4.60 -12.94
CA GLN A 135 -4.46 3.95 -14.14
C GLN A 135 -3.13 3.25 -13.85
N GLY A 136 -3.03 1.97 -14.26
CA GLY A 136 -1.86 1.15 -14.00
C GLY A 136 -1.92 0.34 -12.70
N PHE A 137 -2.93 0.58 -11.88
CA PHE A 137 -3.29 -0.24 -10.71
C PHE A 137 -4.65 -0.92 -10.88
N ALA A 138 -5.44 -0.47 -11.85
CA ALA A 138 -6.67 -1.10 -12.30
C ALA A 138 -6.85 -0.94 -13.83
N PRO A 139 -7.73 -1.75 -14.46
CA PRO A 139 -8.13 -1.59 -15.86
C PRO A 139 -8.78 -0.24 -16.11
N LYS A 140 -8.64 0.27 -17.34
CA LYS A 140 -9.22 1.56 -17.77
C LYS A 140 -10.72 1.69 -17.49
N SER A 141 -11.47 0.59 -17.57
CA SER A 141 -12.91 0.56 -17.27
C SER A 141 -13.20 0.89 -15.81
N VAL A 142 -12.40 0.37 -14.88
CA VAL A 142 -12.50 0.63 -13.44
C VAL A 142 -12.10 2.08 -13.16
N THR A 143 -10.96 2.52 -13.68
CA THR A 143 -10.50 3.91 -13.53
C THR A 143 -11.55 4.89 -14.03
N LYS A 144 -12.14 4.65 -15.21
CA LYS A 144 -13.19 5.50 -15.77
C LYS A 144 -14.48 5.51 -14.94
N LYS A 145 -14.85 4.38 -14.34
CA LYS A 145 -16.02 4.27 -13.47
C LYS A 145 -15.87 5.13 -12.20
N HIS A 146 -14.67 5.17 -11.63
CA HIS A 146 -14.41 5.86 -10.37
C HIS A 146 -13.91 7.30 -10.52
N LEU A 147 -13.18 7.61 -11.59
CA LEU A 147 -12.49 8.90 -11.78
C LEU A 147 -12.97 9.69 -13.02
N GLY A 148 -13.89 9.14 -13.83
CA GLY A 148 -14.37 9.81 -15.04
C GLY A 148 -13.39 9.76 -16.22
N LYS A 149 -13.52 10.69 -17.18
CA LYS A 149 -12.77 10.66 -18.46
C LYS A 149 -11.32 11.17 -18.36
N ASN A 150 -10.93 11.82 -17.27
CA ASN A 150 -9.61 12.42 -17.11
C ASN A 150 -9.18 12.27 -15.64
N PRO A 151 -8.58 11.14 -15.23
CA PRO A 151 -8.01 11.05 -13.90
C PRO A 151 -6.84 12.03 -13.83
N GLU A 152 -6.89 13.02 -12.93
CA GLU A 152 -5.75 13.90 -12.64
C GLU A 152 -4.58 13.04 -12.15
N GLU A 153 -3.69 12.66 -13.07
CA GLU A 153 -2.31 12.30 -12.76
C GLU A 153 -1.53 13.60 -12.57
N THR A 154 -1.84 14.36 -11.52
CA THR A 154 -1.08 15.56 -11.21
C THR A 154 -0.06 15.21 -10.13
N PRO A 155 1.21 14.94 -10.48
CA PRO A 155 2.27 14.96 -9.50
C PRO A 155 2.42 16.39 -8.99
N THR A 156 1.84 16.65 -7.83
CA THR A 156 2.07 17.88 -7.08
C THR A 156 3.46 17.84 -6.44
N ALA A 157 3.99 19.01 -6.10
CA ALA A 157 5.29 19.16 -5.42
C ALA A 157 5.42 18.41 -4.06
N ALA A 158 4.33 17.77 -3.59
CA ALA A 158 4.21 16.97 -2.37
C ALA A 158 3.77 15.52 -2.67
N GLY A 159 4.28 14.92 -3.75
CA GLY A 159 4.04 13.53 -4.18
C GLY A 159 2.72 13.28 -4.93
N ARG A 160 2.49 12.00 -5.26
CA ARG A 160 1.35 11.54 -6.08
C ARG A 160 0.09 11.41 -5.21
N THR A 161 -1.06 11.74 -5.77
CA THR A 161 -2.36 11.41 -5.18
C THR A 161 -2.86 10.08 -5.73
N TYR A 162 -3.14 9.14 -4.84
CA TYR A 162 -3.80 7.87 -5.15
C TYR A 162 -5.27 7.95 -4.80
N HIS A 163 -6.11 7.38 -5.65
CA HIS A 163 -7.54 7.26 -5.44
C HIS A 163 -7.87 5.85 -4.97
N LEU A 164 -8.49 5.77 -3.80
CA LEU A 164 -8.75 4.54 -3.09
C LEU A 164 -10.25 4.32 -2.94
N ALA A 165 -10.79 3.28 -3.55
CA ALA A 165 -12.16 2.86 -3.30
C ALA A 165 -12.23 1.96 -2.05
N ILE A 166 -13.22 2.22 -1.21
CA ILE A 166 -13.58 1.41 -0.04
C ILE A 166 -14.75 0.47 -0.42
#